data_AF-A0A239M6F3-F1
#
_entry.id   AF-A0A239M6F3-F1
#
_cell.length_a   1.000
_cell.length_b   1.000
_cell.length_c   1.000
_cell.angle_alpha   90.00
_cell.angle_beta   90.00
_cell.angle_gamma   90.00
#
_symmetry.space_group_name_H-M   'P 1'
#
loop_
_entity.id
_entity.type
_entity.pdbx_description
1 polymer ?
#
loop_
_entity_poly.entity_id
_entity_poly.type
_entity_poly.pdbx_seq_one_letter_code
_entity_poly.pdbx_strand_id
1 'polypeptide(L)'
;MIAIALAAALSAPGTLPPVQGAAAAPSPALQVSRAADLQPGETITVTGTGFRPGLKSVAVGLCREGYTNGLKDCDLGGGATFVNVDARGRLPEVRLTARPRFGGIDCTSRQCVIGAGPLPGAVPRAVVDANTAIVRVGFAGSPVKGGTAVRTSAAPAASAGPGTGGPSTRLWAAVTGLIVLVGAAVAAVQRRSR
;
A
#
# COMPACT_ATOMS: atom_id res chain seq x y z
N MET A 1 48.02 44.38 10.71
CA MET A 1 48.24 43.42 9.61
C MET A 1 48.39 42.05 10.25
N ILE A 2 47.39 41.18 10.13
CA ILE A 2 47.35 39.86 10.80
C ILE A 2 47.26 38.79 9.71
N ALA A 3 48.25 37.89 9.69
CA ALA A 3 48.46 36.87 8.67
C ALA A 3 47.43 35.74 8.77
N ILE A 4 46.85 35.36 7.63
CA ILE A 4 45.91 34.24 7.49
C ILE A 4 46.73 33.00 7.10
N ALA A 5 46.76 32.00 7.97
CA ALA A 5 47.33 30.69 7.67
C ALA A 5 46.28 29.82 6.95
N LEU A 6 46.54 29.46 5.70
CA LEU A 6 45.76 28.47 4.95
C LEU A 6 46.11 27.06 5.45
N ALA A 7 45.17 26.41 6.14
CA ALA A 7 45.26 24.98 6.45
C ALA A 7 44.69 24.16 5.27
N ALA A 8 45.56 23.43 4.56
CA ALA A 8 45.16 22.50 3.51
C ALA A 8 44.58 21.21 4.14
N ALA A 9 43.27 20.99 3.97
CA ALA A 9 42.59 19.77 4.42
C ALA A 9 42.79 18.65 3.39
N LEU A 10 43.62 17.66 3.74
CA LEU A 10 43.79 16.41 3.01
C LEU A 10 42.49 15.61 3.05
N SER A 11 41.84 15.42 1.90
CA SER A 11 40.62 14.62 1.75
C SER A 11 41.00 13.16 1.51
N ALA A 12 40.79 12.29 2.50
CA ALA A 12 40.95 10.85 2.34
C ALA A 12 39.76 10.26 1.53
N PRO A 13 39.99 9.33 0.59
CA PRO A 13 38.91 8.62 -0.10
C PRO A 13 38.23 7.66 0.88
N GLY A 14 37.01 8.00 1.30
CA GLY A 14 36.17 7.13 2.10
C GLY A 14 35.76 5.89 1.30
N THR A 15 36.17 4.71 1.77
CA THR A 15 35.66 3.43 1.31
C THR A 15 34.19 3.30 1.69
N LEU A 16 33.30 3.35 0.70
CA LEU A 16 31.88 3.10 0.92
C LEU A 16 31.69 1.62 1.31
N PRO A 17 30.91 1.31 2.36
CA PRO A 17 30.59 -0.06 2.71
C PRO A 17 29.78 -0.71 1.57
N PRO A 18 29.93 -2.03 1.35
CA PRO A 18 29.12 -2.74 0.35
C PRO A 18 27.64 -2.59 0.69
N VAL A 19 26.86 -2.11 -0.29
CA VAL A 19 25.40 -2.05 -0.22
C VAL A 19 24.90 -3.48 -0.11
N GLN A 20 24.59 -3.93 1.11
CA GLN A 20 23.91 -5.19 1.33
C GLN A 20 22.57 -5.14 0.60
N GLY A 21 22.41 -6.01 -0.40
CA GLY A 21 21.20 -6.08 -1.21
C GLY A 21 19.99 -6.23 -0.30
N ALA A 22 19.10 -5.22 -0.31
CA ALA A 22 17.84 -5.29 0.42
C ALA A 22 17.08 -6.52 -0.07
N ALA A 23 16.81 -7.47 0.83
CA ALA A 23 15.93 -8.60 0.55
C ALA A 23 14.65 -8.05 -0.08
N ALA A 24 14.26 -8.60 -1.23
CA ALA A 24 13.06 -8.18 -1.94
C ALA A 24 11.88 -8.21 -0.97
N ALA A 25 11.17 -7.07 -0.85
CA ALA A 25 10.00 -7.01 0.00
C ALA A 25 9.00 -8.11 -0.43
N PRO A 26 8.40 -8.84 0.52
CA PRO A 26 7.44 -9.88 0.18
C PRO A 26 6.31 -9.28 -0.66
N SER A 27 5.95 -9.95 -1.75
CA SER A 27 4.81 -9.52 -2.58
C SER A 27 3.49 -9.73 -1.82
N PRO A 28 2.48 -8.87 -2.03
CA PRO A 28 1.19 -9.02 -1.35
C PRO A 28 0.55 -10.35 -1.72
N ALA A 29 0.04 -11.05 -0.71
CA ALA A 29 -0.62 -12.33 -0.86
C ALA A 29 -1.83 -12.42 0.07
N LEU A 30 -2.89 -13.06 -0.42
CA LEU A 30 -4.07 -13.39 0.38
C LEU A 30 -4.04 -14.87 0.75
N GLN A 31 -4.47 -15.15 1.98
CA GLN A 31 -4.84 -16.47 2.44
C GLN A 31 -6.35 -16.46 2.67
N VAL A 32 -7.05 -17.36 2.00
CA VAL A 32 -8.51 -17.49 2.08
C VAL A 32 -8.84 -18.89 2.56
N SER A 33 -9.79 -19.01 3.49
CA SER A 33 -10.17 -20.32 4.05
C SER A 33 -10.71 -21.27 2.99
N ARG A 34 -11.37 -20.73 1.97
CA ARG A 34 -11.85 -21.45 0.80
C ARG A 34 -12.01 -20.50 -0.38
N ALA A 35 -11.76 -20.99 -1.59
CA ALA A 35 -12.01 -20.26 -2.83
C ALA A 35 -12.52 -21.14 -3.97
N ALA A 36 -12.64 -22.45 -3.79
CA ALA A 36 -13.20 -23.36 -4.77
C ALA A 36 -14.41 -24.08 -4.17
N ASP A 37 -15.31 -24.53 -5.05
CA ASP A 37 -16.53 -25.25 -4.69
C ASP A 37 -17.32 -24.57 -3.57
N LEU A 38 -17.36 -23.24 -3.63
CA LEU A 38 -18.01 -22.44 -2.60
C LEU A 38 -19.51 -22.72 -2.54
N GLN A 39 -20.04 -22.81 -1.34
CA GLN A 39 -21.47 -22.93 -1.08
C GLN A 39 -22.07 -21.55 -0.80
N PRO A 40 -23.24 -21.22 -1.36
CA PRO A 40 -23.91 -19.96 -1.07
C PRO A 40 -24.14 -19.77 0.43
N GLY A 41 -23.80 -18.58 0.94
CA GLY A 41 -23.97 -18.21 2.34
C GLY A 41 -22.86 -18.65 3.28
N GLU A 42 -21.90 -19.47 2.84
CA GLU A 42 -20.79 -19.85 3.72
C GLU A 42 -19.90 -18.66 4.06
N THR A 43 -19.24 -18.73 5.21
CA THR A 43 -18.26 -17.70 5.62
C THR A 43 -16.90 -18.02 5.03
N ILE A 44 -16.28 -17.02 4.39
CA ILE A 44 -14.91 -17.06 3.94
C ILE A 44 -14.07 -16.15 4.84
N THR A 45 -13.04 -16.71 5.47
CA THR A 45 -12.06 -15.96 6.24
C THR A 45 -10.93 -15.55 5.30
N VAL A 46 -10.59 -14.26 5.31
CA VAL A 46 -9.54 -13.66 4.49
C VAL A 46 -8.50 -13.03 5.41
N THR A 47 -7.24 -13.41 5.22
CA THR A 47 -6.08 -12.73 5.79
C THR A 47 -5.10 -12.40 4.67
N GLY A 48 -4.13 -11.54 4.95
CA GLY A 48 -3.14 -11.19 3.95
C GLY A 48 -1.83 -10.69 4.55
N THR A 49 -0.76 -10.87 3.80
CA THR A 49 0.62 -10.51 4.16
C THR A 49 1.36 -9.95 2.96
N GLY A 50 2.51 -9.29 3.19
CA GLY A 50 3.32 -8.71 2.12
C GLY A 50 2.79 -7.41 1.54
N PHE A 51 1.80 -6.78 2.19
CA PHE A 51 1.36 -5.44 1.84
C PHE A 51 2.35 -4.42 2.40
N ARG A 52 2.44 -3.25 1.76
CA ARG A 52 3.24 -2.13 2.28
C ARG A 52 2.73 -1.77 3.70
N PRO A 53 3.62 -1.78 4.71
CA PRO A 53 3.24 -1.45 6.07
C PRO A 53 2.57 -0.08 6.20
N GLY A 54 1.55 -0.01 7.06
CA GLY A 54 0.86 1.24 7.38
C GLY A 54 -0.09 1.79 6.31
N LEU A 55 -0.27 1.10 5.18
CA LEU A 55 -1.29 1.47 4.19
C LEU A 55 -2.67 1.58 4.83
N LYS A 56 -3.39 2.64 4.48
CA LYS A 56 -4.73 2.93 4.98
C LYS A 56 -5.77 2.62 3.92
N SER A 57 -6.97 2.26 4.37
CA SER A 57 -8.15 2.08 3.51
C SER A 57 -7.92 1.11 2.35
N VAL A 58 -7.31 -0.04 2.62
CA VAL A 58 -7.20 -1.15 1.67
C VAL A 58 -8.57 -1.82 1.59
N ALA A 59 -9.16 -1.86 0.40
CA ALA A 59 -10.41 -2.57 0.16
C ALA A 59 -10.17 -4.07 0.21
N VAL A 60 -11.06 -4.84 0.83
CA VAL A 60 -11.06 -6.31 0.82
C VAL A 60 -12.48 -6.78 0.53
N GLY A 61 -12.67 -7.65 -0.46
CA GLY A 61 -14.02 -8.12 -0.79
C GLY A 61 -14.10 -9.13 -1.93
N LEU A 62 -15.28 -9.73 -2.08
CA LEU A 62 -15.66 -10.52 -3.23
C LEU A 62 -16.08 -9.59 -4.37
N CYS A 63 -15.41 -9.68 -5.52
CA CYS A 63 -15.61 -8.80 -6.66
C CYS A 63 -15.66 -9.57 -7.98
N ARG A 64 -16.22 -8.96 -9.01
CA ARG A 64 -15.99 -9.41 -10.40
C ARG A 64 -14.49 -9.31 -10.72
N GLU A 65 -13.94 -10.27 -11.47
CA GLU A 65 -12.57 -10.15 -11.97
C GLU A 65 -12.41 -8.91 -12.88
N GLY A 66 -11.30 -8.19 -12.74
CA GLY A 66 -11.06 -6.95 -13.47
C GLY A 66 -11.89 -5.76 -12.97
N TYR A 67 -12.32 -5.80 -11.70
CA TYR A 67 -13.02 -4.69 -11.06
C TYR A 67 -12.26 -3.37 -11.22
N THR A 68 -13.00 -2.29 -11.45
CA THR A 68 -12.46 -0.92 -11.55
C THR A 68 -13.12 0.02 -10.56
N ASN A 69 -14.33 -0.33 -10.10
CA ASN A 69 -15.08 0.42 -9.10
C ASN A 69 -15.59 -0.52 -8.01
N GLY A 70 -14.93 -0.53 -6.86
CA GLY A 70 -15.29 -1.41 -5.74
C GLY A 70 -16.73 -1.25 -5.23
N LEU A 71 -17.37 -0.09 -5.40
CA LEU A 71 -18.75 0.11 -4.97
C LEU A 71 -19.78 -0.56 -5.90
N LYS A 72 -19.41 -0.82 -7.15
CA LYS A 72 -20.29 -1.44 -8.17
C LYS A 72 -19.88 -2.86 -8.52
N ASP A 73 -18.58 -3.15 -8.42
CA ASP A 73 -17.99 -4.40 -8.86
C ASP A 73 -17.80 -5.41 -7.71
N CYS A 74 -17.98 -5.00 -6.46
CA CYS A 74 -17.80 -5.84 -5.28
C CYS A 74 -19.07 -5.99 -4.44
N ASP A 75 -19.14 -7.09 -3.71
CA ASP A 75 -20.27 -7.45 -2.86
C ASP A 75 -20.22 -6.73 -1.51
N LEU A 76 -20.69 -5.48 -1.49
CA LEU A 76 -20.83 -4.71 -0.26
C LEU A 76 -21.79 -5.39 0.74
N GLY A 77 -22.81 -6.09 0.24
CA GLY A 77 -23.78 -6.82 1.06
C GLY A 77 -23.25 -8.18 1.55
N GLY A 78 -22.08 -8.61 1.10
CA GLY A 78 -21.39 -9.83 1.52
C GLY A 78 -20.18 -9.57 2.41
N GLY A 79 -20.03 -8.35 2.95
CA GLY A 79 -18.98 -8.00 3.90
C GLY A 79 -17.72 -7.38 3.28
N ALA A 80 -17.74 -6.98 2.00
CA ALA A 80 -16.66 -6.19 1.44
C ALA A 80 -16.46 -4.89 2.24
N THR A 81 -15.22 -4.59 2.62
CA THR A 81 -14.90 -3.53 3.59
C THR A 81 -13.53 -2.91 3.37
N PHE A 82 -13.21 -1.86 4.14
CA PHE A 82 -11.88 -1.25 4.18
C PHE A 82 -11.15 -1.62 5.47
N VAL A 83 -9.88 -1.97 5.33
CA VAL A 83 -9.00 -2.28 6.45
C VAL A 83 -7.69 -1.48 6.37
N ASN A 84 -6.98 -1.42 7.48
CA ASN A 84 -5.65 -0.84 7.54
C ASN A 84 -4.59 -1.94 7.65
N VAL A 85 -3.50 -1.79 6.91
CA VAL A 85 -2.33 -2.67 7.00
C VAL A 85 -1.53 -2.31 8.25
N ASP A 86 -1.14 -3.33 9.02
CA ASP A 86 -0.34 -3.14 10.22
C ASP A 86 1.13 -2.76 9.90
N ALA A 87 1.93 -2.57 10.95
CA ALA A 87 3.35 -2.24 10.82
C ALA A 87 4.20 -3.39 10.23
N ARG A 88 3.65 -4.61 10.14
CA ARG A 88 4.30 -5.81 9.61
C ARG A 88 3.81 -6.16 8.20
N GLY A 89 3.00 -5.32 7.58
CA GLY A 89 2.47 -5.57 6.24
C GLY A 89 1.34 -6.59 6.20
N ARG A 90 0.61 -6.77 7.32
CA ARG A 90 -0.50 -7.73 7.44
C ARG A 90 -1.85 -7.02 7.42
N LEU A 91 -2.82 -7.66 6.76
CA LEU A 91 -4.22 -7.30 6.89
C LEU A 91 -4.78 -7.92 8.17
N PRO A 92 -5.70 -7.23 8.89
CA PRO A 92 -6.53 -7.90 9.88
C PRO A 92 -7.40 -8.97 9.21
N GLU A 93 -7.91 -9.90 10.01
CA GLU A 93 -8.87 -10.89 9.52
C GLU A 93 -10.17 -10.22 9.05
N VAL A 94 -10.62 -10.58 7.85
CA VAL A 94 -11.90 -10.15 7.28
C VAL A 94 -12.76 -11.37 7.01
N ARG A 95 -14.04 -11.29 7.36
CA ARG A 95 -15.03 -12.34 7.09
C ARG A 95 -15.97 -11.87 5.98
N LEU A 96 -16.04 -12.65 4.91
CA LEU A 96 -16.93 -12.43 3.78
C LEU A 96 -18.00 -13.53 3.73
N THR A 97 -19.17 -13.22 3.18
CA THR A 97 -20.21 -14.20 2.87
C THR A 97 -20.11 -14.59 1.40
N ALA A 98 -20.03 -15.88 1.10
CA ALA A 98 -19.99 -16.38 -0.27
C ALA A 98 -21.35 -16.20 -0.96
N ARG A 99 -21.53 -15.09 -1.67
CA ARG A 99 -22.74 -14.83 -2.44
C ARG A 99 -22.45 -15.01 -3.93
N PRO A 100 -23.06 -16.00 -4.61
CA PRO A 100 -22.81 -16.20 -6.03
C PRO A 100 -23.33 -15.04 -6.88
N ARG A 101 -24.27 -14.23 -6.34
CA ARG A 101 -24.90 -13.12 -7.04
C ARG A 101 -25.01 -11.88 -6.15
N PHE A 102 -24.60 -10.73 -6.70
CA PHE A 102 -24.67 -9.42 -6.04
C PHE A 102 -24.59 -8.32 -7.10
N GLY A 103 -25.30 -7.20 -6.93
CA GLY A 103 -25.16 -6.03 -7.83
C GLY A 103 -25.30 -6.31 -9.34
N GLY A 104 -26.08 -7.32 -9.75
CA GLY A 104 -26.19 -7.75 -11.16
C GLY A 104 -24.99 -8.58 -11.69
N ILE A 105 -24.06 -8.93 -10.81
CA ILE A 105 -22.93 -9.83 -11.07
C ILE A 105 -23.35 -11.25 -10.71
N ASP A 106 -23.04 -12.21 -11.58
CA ASP A 106 -23.26 -13.64 -11.35
C ASP A 106 -21.95 -14.43 -11.49
N CYS A 107 -21.34 -14.75 -10.35
CA CYS A 107 -20.09 -15.48 -10.23
C CYS A 107 -20.19 -16.97 -10.59
N THR A 108 -21.39 -17.50 -10.89
CA THR A 108 -21.53 -18.87 -11.44
C THR A 108 -21.43 -18.87 -12.97
N SER A 109 -21.45 -17.71 -13.61
CA SER A 109 -21.37 -17.55 -15.07
C SER A 109 -20.11 -16.81 -15.55
N ARG A 110 -19.44 -16.09 -14.64
CA ARG A 110 -18.21 -15.33 -14.93
C ARG A 110 -17.22 -15.45 -13.79
N GLN A 111 -15.94 -15.18 -14.07
CA GLN A 111 -14.91 -15.19 -13.04
C GLN A 111 -15.11 -14.05 -12.03
N CYS A 112 -15.13 -14.43 -10.76
CA CYS A 112 -15.03 -13.52 -9.63
C CYS A 112 -13.74 -13.79 -8.85
N VAL A 113 -13.36 -12.84 -8.00
CA VAL A 113 -12.16 -12.90 -7.17
C VAL A 113 -12.46 -12.39 -5.76
N ILE A 114 -11.76 -12.92 -4.77
CA ILE A 114 -11.54 -12.19 -3.52
C ILE A 114 -10.32 -11.31 -3.77
N GLY A 115 -10.52 -9.99 -3.72
CA GLY A 115 -9.46 -9.01 -3.95
C GLY A 115 -9.14 -8.23 -2.70
N ALA A 116 -7.87 -7.84 -2.57
CA ALA A 116 -7.44 -6.82 -1.64
C ALA A 116 -6.50 -5.83 -2.33
N GLY A 117 -6.75 -4.54 -2.16
CA GLY A 117 -5.89 -3.50 -2.72
C GLY A 117 -6.33 -2.07 -2.35
N PRO A 118 -5.43 -1.08 -2.45
CA PRO A 118 -5.81 0.32 -2.33
C PRO A 118 -6.81 0.72 -3.42
N LEU A 119 -7.70 1.66 -3.12
CA LEU A 119 -8.60 2.21 -4.13
C LEU A 119 -7.80 2.96 -5.21
N PRO A 120 -8.08 2.72 -6.51
CA PRO A 120 -7.58 3.58 -7.58
C PRO A 120 -7.94 5.04 -7.31
N GLY A 121 -6.97 5.95 -7.48
CA GLY A 121 -7.14 7.38 -7.23
C GLY A 121 -6.85 7.83 -5.79
N ALA A 122 -6.86 6.92 -4.81
CA ALA A 122 -6.46 7.23 -3.42
C ALA A 122 -4.93 7.22 -3.24
N VAL A 123 -4.22 6.42 -4.05
CA VAL A 123 -2.76 6.32 -4.07
C VAL A 123 -2.26 6.26 -5.52
N PRO A 124 -0.97 6.57 -5.79
CA PRO A 124 -0.40 6.43 -7.12
C PRO A 124 -0.57 5.01 -7.67
N ARG A 125 -0.73 4.87 -8.99
CA ARG A 125 -0.97 3.58 -9.64
C ARG A 125 0.09 2.52 -9.31
N ALA A 126 1.36 2.91 -9.27
CA ALA A 126 2.44 2.00 -8.86
C ALA A 126 2.26 1.45 -7.43
N VAL A 127 1.63 2.20 -6.52
CA VAL A 127 1.29 1.72 -5.17
C VAL A 127 0.12 0.74 -5.23
N VAL A 128 -0.90 1.01 -6.05
CA VAL A 128 -2.01 0.06 -6.26
C VAL A 128 -1.46 -1.27 -6.80
N ASP A 129 -0.68 -1.21 -7.88
CA ASP A 129 -0.14 -2.38 -8.58
C ASP A 129 0.74 -3.23 -7.64
N ALA A 130 1.60 -2.58 -6.84
CA ALA A 130 2.48 -3.26 -5.89
C ALA A 130 1.76 -3.78 -4.61
N ASN A 131 0.51 -3.41 -4.38
CA ASN A 131 -0.23 -3.73 -3.15
C ASN A 131 -1.60 -4.36 -3.42
N THR A 132 -1.77 -4.97 -4.59
CA THR A 132 -3.01 -5.67 -4.95
C THR A 132 -2.76 -7.18 -4.99
N ALA A 133 -3.61 -7.95 -4.31
CA ALA A 133 -3.63 -9.40 -4.36
C ALA A 133 -5.04 -9.90 -4.64
N ILE A 134 -5.16 -10.92 -5.48
CA ILE A 134 -6.45 -11.51 -5.86
C ILE A 134 -6.40 -13.03 -5.80
N VAL A 135 -7.52 -13.65 -5.42
CA VAL A 135 -7.73 -15.10 -5.46
C VAL A 135 -9.01 -15.36 -6.24
N ARG A 136 -8.91 -16.14 -7.32
CA ARG A 136 -10.08 -16.54 -8.11
C ARG A 136 -11.00 -17.42 -7.30
N VAL A 137 -12.29 -17.15 -7.37
CA VAL A 137 -13.31 -17.96 -6.72
C VAL A 137 -14.16 -18.77 -7.70
N GLY A 138 -14.64 -19.92 -7.24
CA GLY A 138 -15.57 -20.78 -7.96
C GLY A 138 -16.60 -21.35 -7.01
N PHE A 139 -17.86 -21.35 -7.43
CA PHE A 139 -18.98 -21.91 -6.66
C PHE A 139 -19.23 -23.36 -7.06
N ALA A 140 -19.72 -24.18 -6.13
CA ALA A 140 -20.05 -25.57 -6.42
C ALA A 140 -21.09 -25.66 -7.55
N GLY A 141 -20.90 -26.62 -8.45
CA GLY A 141 -21.75 -26.80 -9.64
C GLY A 141 -21.56 -25.77 -10.75
N SER A 142 -20.69 -24.77 -10.56
CA SER A 142 -20.33 -23.79 -11.60
C SER A 142 -19.25 -24.34 -12.55
N PRO A 143 -19.30 -23.98 -13.85
CA PRO A 143 -18.17 -24.19 -14.76
C PRO A 143 -16.96 -23.29 -14.41
N VAL A 144 -17.17 -22.20 -13.67
CA VAL A 144 -16.12 -21.27 -13.23
C VAL A 144 -15.34 -21.89 -12.08
N LYS A 145 -14.03 -22.07 -12.26
CA LYS A 145 -13.13 -22.65 -11.25
C LYS A 145 -12.51 -21.57 -10.35
N GLY A 146 -12.22 -21.95 -9.12
CA GLY A 146 -11.56 -21.10 -8.13
C GLY A 146 -10.35 -21.77 -7.49
N GLY A 147 -9.76 -21.10 -6.51
CA GLY A 147 -8.59 -21.59 -5.76
C GLY A 147 -7.23 -21.17 -6.33
N THR A 148 -7.20 -20.58 -7.53
CA THR A 148 -5.97 -20.03 -8.10
C THR A 148 -5.71 -18.62 -7.56
N ALA A 149 -4.65 -18.47 -6.77
CA ALA A 149 -4.11 -17.15 -6.44
C ALA A 149 -3.48 -16.54 -7.70
N VAL A 150 -3.92 -15.33 -8.07
CA VAL A 150 -3.31 -14.57 -9.16
C VAL A 150 -2.58 -13.40 -8.52
N ARG A 151 -1.26 -13.36 -8.67
CA ARG A 151 -0.45 -12.25 -8.18
C ARG A 151 -0.56 -11.10 -9.16
N THR A 152 -0.93 -9.92 -8.68
CA THR A 152 -0.52 -8.68 -9.35
C THR A 152 1.00 -8.59 -9.20
N SER A 153 1.69 -8.23 -10.28
CA SER A 153 3.15 -8.31 -10.44
C SER A 153 3.95 -7.94 -9.19
N ALA A 154 5.06 -8.65 -8.97
CA ALA A 154 6.01 -8.34 -7.90
C ALA A 154 6.31 -6.85 -7.89
N ALA A 155 6.24 -6.24 -6.71
CA ALA A 155 6.57 -4.83 -6.52
C ALA A 155 7.91 -4.52 -7.22
N PRO A 156 8.01 -3.41 -7.98
CA PRO A 156 9.30 -2.93 -8.45
C PRO A 156 10.23 -2.85 -7.24
N ALA A 157 11.48 -3.32 -7.39
CA ALA A 157 12.49 -3.18 -6.35
C ALA A 157 12.45 -1.73 -5.82
N ALA A 158 12.39 -1.58 -4.50
CA ALA A 158 12.34 -0.28 -3.86
C ALA A 158 13.56 0.53 -4.31
N SER A 159 13.38 1.38 -5.32
CA SER A 159 14.30 2.47 -5.54
C SER A 159 14.20 3.35 -4.31
N ALA A 160 15.35 3.77 -3.78
CA ALA A 160 15.45 4.76 -2.71
C ALA A 160 14.93 6.12 -3.22
N GLY A 161 13.63 6.20 -3.47
CA GLY A 161 12.90 7.44 -3.76
C GLY A 161 12.46 8.08 -2.45
N PRO A 162 12.25 9.41 -2.43
CA PRO A 162 11.88 10.13 -1.22
C PRO A 162 10.59 9.54 -0.65
N GLY A 163 10.69 8.95 0.55
CA GLY A 163 9.61 8.22 1.19
C GLY A 163 8.36 9.09 1.36
N THR A 164 7.24 8.64 0.82
CA THR A 164 5.94 9.32 0.91
C THR A 164 5.09 8.83 2.10
N GLY A 165 5.70 8.12 3.06
CA GLY A 165 5.02 7.38 4.13
C GLY A 165 5.11 7.99 5.53
N GLY A 166 5.52 9.25 5.65
CA GLY A 166 5.59 9.96 6.93
C GLY A 166 5.48 11.48 6.72
N PRO A 167 5.34 12.29 7.80
CA PRO A 167 5.41 13.74 7.68
C PRO A 167 6.70 14.09 6.95
N SER A 168 6.59 14.77 5.82
CA SER A 168 7.72 15.08 4.94
C SER A 168 8.75 15.90 5.71
N THR A 169 9.80 15.24 6.22
CA THR A 169 10.86 15.85 7.03
C THR A 169 11.52 17.01 6.32
N ARG A 170 11.63 16.94 4.98
CA ARG A 170 12.11 18.06 4.14
C ARG A 170 11.17 19.26 4.16
N LEU A 171 9.86 19.05 4.11
CA LEU A 171 8.89 20.14 4.19
C LEU A 171 8.88 20.75 5.60
N TRP A 172 8.93 19.91 6.63
CA TRP A 172 9.01 20.37 8.01
C TRP A 172 10.31 21.14 8.28
N ALA A 173 11.45 20.67 7.76
CA ALA A 173 12.72 21.39 7.84
C ALA A 173 12.69 22.73 7.09
N ALA A 174 12.02 22.79 5.94
CA ALA A 174 11.84 24.04 5.20
C ALA A 174 10.95 25.04 5.98
N VAL A 175 9.85 24.54 6.58
CA VAL A 175 8.95 25.37 7.40
C VAL A 175 9.66 25.88 8.65
N THR A 176 10.39 25.04 9.37
CA THR A 176 11.14 25.48 10.56
C THR A 176 12.26 26.46 10.19
N GLY A 177 12.98 26.21 9.10
CA GLY A 177 13.99 27.15 8.58
C GLY A 177 13.40 28.52 8.23
N LEU A 178 12.22 28.55 7.60
CA LEU A 178 11.51 29.79 7.28
C LEU A 178 11.09 30.54 8.54
N ILE A 179 10.55 29.85 9.54
CA ILE A 179 10.13 30.47 10.83
C ILE A 179 11.34 31.10 11.54
N VAL A 180 12.49 30.42 11.55
CA VAL A 180 13.72 30.94 12.16
C VAL A 180 14.23 32.17 11.43
N LEU A 181 14.24 32.16 10.09
CA LEU A 181 14.67 33.30 9.28
C LEU A 181 13.77 34.53 9.48
N VAL A 182 12.45 34.33 9.50
CA VAL A 182 11.49 35.42 9.78
C VAL A 182 11.68 35.95 11.20
N GLY A 183 11.84 35.07 12.20
CA GLY A 183 12.11 35.48 13.57
C GLY A 183 13.40 36.30 13.71
N ALA A 184 14.48 35.89 13.02
CA ALA A 184 15.75 36.62 13.01
C ALA A 184 15.63 38.00 12.33
N ALA A 185 14.87 38.09 11.23
CA ALA A 185 14.62 39.35 10.54
C ALA A 185 13.84 40.34 11.43
N VAL A 186 12.78 39.87 12.11
CA VAL A 186 12.01 40.70 13.05
C VAL A 186 12.87 41.17 14.22
N ALA A 187 13.69 40.30 14.80
CA ALA A 187 14.59 40.66 15.89
C ALA A 187 15.66 41.69 15.46
N ALA A 188 16.19 41.56 14.24
CA ALA A 188 17.16 42.51 13.68
C ALA A 188 16.54 43.89 13.41
N VAL A 189 15.28 43.94 12.93
CA VAL A 189 14.54 45.19 12.74
C VAL A 189 14.24 45.86 14.08
N GLN A 190 13.79 45.11 15.09
CA GLN A 190 13.50 45.65 16.42
C GLN A 190 14.76 46.18 17.15
N ARG A 191 15.93 45.58 16.92
CA ARG A 191 17.21 46.09 17.46
C ARG A 191 17.70 47.35 16.76
N ARG A 192 17.31 47.59 15.51
CA ARG A 192 17.66 48.82 14.77
C ARG A 192 16.72 49.99 15.06
N SER A 193 15.52 49.71 15.56
CA SER A 193 14.52 50.72 15.93
C SER A 193 14.60 51.15 17.41
N ARG A 194 15.55 50.62 18.18
CA ARG A 194 15.90 51.05 19.54
C ARG A 194 17.25 51.76 19.50
#